data_AF-A0A3D3I527-F1
#
_entry.id   AF-A0A3D3I527-F1
#
_cell.length_a   1.000
_cell.length_b   1.000
_cell.length_c   1.000
_cell.angle_alpha   90.00
_cell.angle_beta   90.00
_cell.angle_gamma   90.00
#
_symmetry.space_group_name_H-M   'P 1'
#
loop_
_entity.id
_entity.type
_entity.pdbx_description
1 polymer ?
#
loop_
_entity_poly.entity_id
_entity_poly.type
_entity_poly.pdbx_seq_one_letter_code
_entity_poly.pdbx_strand_id
1 'polypeptide(L)' 'MSNLNQIGLNEAKTKELAILLNDLLANYSTFYQNVRGYHWNIKGDKFFELHLKFEELYNNLFLKIDEV' A
#
# COMPACT_ATOMS: atom_id res chain seq x y z
N MET A 1 -4.91 5.29 36.19
CA MET A 1 -3.94 4.37 35.55
C MET A 1 -3.32 5.11 34.36
N SER A 2 -2.12 4.74 33.93
CA SER A 2 -1.48 5.42 32.79
C SER A 2 -2.21 5.05 31.49
N ASN A 3 -2.70 6.04 30.73
CA ASN A 3 -3.33 5.81 29.42
C ASN A 3 -2.28 5.71 28.30
N LEU A 4 -1.10 5.17 28.60
CA LEU A 4 0.05 5.07 27.72
C LEU A 4 0.46 3.61 27.51
N ASN A 5 0.81 3.26 26.28
CA ASN A 5 1.33 1.95 25.91
C ASN A 5 2.80 1.77 26.35
N GLN A 6 3.39 0.62 26.03
CA GLN A 6 4.76 0.24 26.42
C GLN A 6 5.87 1.19 25.90
N ILE A 7 5.59 2.03 24.90
CA ILE A 7 6.53 3.01 24.34
C ILE A 7 6.11 4.47 24.64
N GLY A 8 5.19 4.68 25.59
CA GLY A 8 4.80 6.01 26.07
C GLY A 8 3.80 6.76 25.18
N LEU A 9 3.19 6.12 24.19
CA LEU A 9 2.15 6.72 23.33
C LEU A 9 0.75 6.50 23.91
N ASN A 10 -0.18 7.42 23.65
CA ASN A 10 -1.56 7.30 24.12
C ASN A 10 -2.26 6.07 23.53
N GLU A 11 -2.69 5.15 24.40
CA GLU A 11 -3.18 3.83 24.01
C GLU A 11 -4.40 3.89 23.06
N ALA A 12 -5.39 4.73 23.38
CA ALA A 12 -6.59 4.88 22.57
C ALA A 12 -6.28 5.42 21.16
N LYS A 13 -5.47 6.48 21.06
CA LYS A 13 -5.05 7.05 19.78
C LYS A 13 -4.17 6.11 18.96
N THR A 14 -3.26 5.38 19.60
CA THR A 14 -2.43 4.38 18.89
C THR A 14 -3.28 3.23 18.37
N LYS A 15 -4.30 2.78 19.11
CA LYS A 15 -5.24 1.74 18.65
C LYS A 15 -6.09 2.21 17.47
N GLU A 16 -6.62 3.44 17.51
CA GLU A 16 -7.35 4.04 16.40
C GLU A 16 -6.46 4.17 15.15
N LEU A 17 -5.25 4.69 15.30
CA LEU A 17 -4.28 4.81 14.21
C LEU A 17 -3.92 3.44 13.60
N ALA A 18 -3.70 2.41 14.42
CA ALA A 18 -3.40 1.07 13.94
C ALA A 18 -4.55 0.46 13.11
N ILE A 19 -5.82 0.78 13.44
CA ILE A 19 -6.97 0.34 12.62
C ILE A 19 -6.93 1.04 11.25
N LEU A 20 -6.72 2.36 11.22
CA LEU A 20 -6.67 3.13 9.98
C LEU A 20 -5.47 2.74 9.09
N LEU A 21 -4.32 2.41 9.67
CA LEU A 21 -3.15 1.91 8.94
C LEU A 21 -3.39 0.51 8.35
N ASN A 22 -4.10 -0.38 9.05
CA ASN A 22 -4.48 -1.68 8.49
C ASN A 22 -5.39 -1.56 7.26
N ASP A 23 -6.38 -0.64 7.30
CA ASP A 23 -7.22 -0.36 6.14
C ASP A 23 -6.39 0.21 4.97
N LEU A 24 -5.43 1.10 5.25
CA LEU A 24 -4.52 1.65 4.24
C LEU A 24 -3.63 0.57 3.62
N LEU A 25 -3.06 -0.32 4.44
CA LEU A 25 -2.22 -1.45 4.02
C LEU A 25 -2.98 -2.44 3.13
N ALA A 26 -4.23 -2.77 3.48
CA ALA A 26 -5.10 -3.64 2.69
C ALA A 26 -5.45 -3.01 1.33
N ASN A 27 -5.69 -1.70 1.30
CA ASN A 27 -5.93 -0.95 0.06
C ASN A 27 -4.68 -0.92 -0.84
N TYR A 28 -3.49 -0.62 -0.28
CA TYR A 28 -2.23 -0.65 -1.04
C TYR A 28 -1.92 -2.05 -1.58
N SER A 29 -2.10 -3.10 -0.78
CA SER A 29 -1.89 -4.50 -1.19
C SER A 29 -2.79 -4.90 -2.35
N THR A 30 -4.07 -4.52 -2.30
CA THR A 30 -5.04 -4.77 -3.38
C THR A 30 -4.68 -3.98 -4.63
N PHE A 31 -4.33 -2.69 -4.49
CA PHE A 31 -3.98 -1.83 -5.61
C PHE A 31 -2.69 -2.30 -6.31
N TYR A 32 -1.66 -2.68 -5.55
CA TYR A 32 -0.44 -3.30 -6.05
C TYR A 32 -0.72 -4.52 -6.92
N GLN A 33 -1.56 -5.45 -6.45
CA GLN A 33 -1.91 -6.65 -7.19
C GLN A 33 -2.69 -6.33 -8.48
N ASN A 34 -3.55 -5.31 -8.47
CA ASN A 34 -4.26 -4.84 -9.66
C ASN A 34 -3.30 -4.22 -10.69
N VAL A 35 -2.38 -3.35 -10.27
CA VAL A 35 -1.39 -2.71 -11.16
C VAL A 35 -0.41 -3.74 -11.73
N ARG A 36 0.07 -4.69 -10.92
CA ARG A 36 0.87 -5.83 -11.39
C ARG A 36 0.09 -6.70 -12.38
N GLY A 37 -1.23 -6.84 -12.18
CA GLY A 37 -2.15 -7.47 -13.12
C GLY A 37 -2.24 -6.72 -14.46
N TYR A 38 -2.32 -5.38 -14.46
CA TYR A 38 -2.34 -4.58 -15.69
C TYR A 38 -1.01 -4.68 -16.45
N HIS A 39 0.14 -4.63 -15.77
CA HIS A 39 1.45 -4.80 -16.39
C HIS A 39 1.55 -6.10 -17.23
N TRP A 40 1.05 -7.23 -16.72
CA TRP A 40 1.09 -8.50 -17.46
C TRP A 40 -0.03 -8.71 -18.50
N ASN A 41 -1.17 -8.03 -18.36
CA ASN A 41 -2.34 -8.26 -19.22
C ASN A 41 -2.62 -7.15 -20.25
N ILE A 42 -1.91 -6.02 -20.21
CA ILE A 42 -2.06 -4.91 -21.16
C ILE A 42 -1.70 -5.32 -22.59
N LYS A 43 -2.44 -4.78 -23.58
CA LYS A 43 -2.31 -5.04 -25.02
C LYS A 43 -2.66 -3.78 -25.83
N GLY A 44 -2.34 -3.78 -27.12
CA GLY A 44 -2.64 -2.70 -28.06
C GLY A 44 -1.46 -1.76 -28.31
N ASP A 45 -1.68 -0.73 -29.12
CA ASP A 45 -0.61 0.09 -29.73
C ASP A 45 0.30 0.81 -28.73
N LYS A 46 -0.18 1.03 -27.50
CA LYS A 46 0.56 1.64 -26.38
C LYS A 46 1.23 0.61 -25.44
N PHE A 47 1.34 -0.66 -25.86
CA PHE A 47 1.84 -1.75 -25.01
C PHE A 47 3.15 -1.40 -24.29
N PHE A 48 4.20 -1.00 -25.02
CA PHE A 48 5.52 -0.76 -24.44
C PHE A 48 5.55 0.40 -23.44
N GLU A 49 4.82 1.49 -23.73
CA GLU A 49 4.68 2.67 -22.85
C GLU A 49 3.98 2.29 -21.54
N LEU A 50 2.82 1.63 -21.64
CA LEU A 50 1.97 1.31 -20.49
C LEU A 50 2.52 0.14 -19.66
N HIS A 51 3.14 -0.87 -20.30
CA HIS A 51 3.77 -2.00 -19.60
C HIS A 51 4.86 -1.54 -18.64
N LEU A 52 5.77 -0.67 -19.10
CA LEU A 52 6.81 -0.05 -18.26
C LEU A 52 6.20 0.88 -17.20
N LYS A 53 5.16 1.66 -17.54
CA LYS A 53 4.53 2.56 -16.56
C LYS A 53 3.83 1.80 -15.43
N PHE A 54 3.19 0.67 -15.71
CA PHE A 54 2.60 -0.18 -14.67
C PHE A 54 3.67 -0.85 -13.80
N GLU A 55 4.86 -1.16 -14.34
CA GLU A 55 6.00 -1.64 -13.56
C GLU A 55 6.54 -0.59 -12.58
N GLU A 56 6.77 0.64 -13.05
CA GLU A 56 7.13 1.78 -12.21
C GLU A 56 6.13 1.95 -11.05
N LEU A 57 4.84 1.88 -11.35
CA LEU A 57 3.77 2.03 -10.36
C LEU A 57 3.71 0.87 -9.36
N TYR A 58 3.75 -0.41 -9.78
CA TYR A 58 3.70 -1.50 -8.81
C TYR A 58 4.97 -1.56 -7.95
N ASN A 59 6.15 -1.21 -8.49
CA ASN A 59 7.37 -1.14 -7.70
C ASN A 59 7.31 -0.04 -6.64
N ASN A 60 6.71 1.12 -6.95
CA ASN A 60 6.47 2.15 -5.95
C ASN A 60 5.46 1.70 -4.88
N LEU A 61 4.35 1.06 -5.30
CA LEU A 61 3.33 0.53 -4.39
C LEU A 61 3.89 -0.54 -3.45
N PHE A 62 4.84 -1.37 -3.92
CA PHE A 62 5.52 -2.35 -3.07
C PHE A 62 6.27 -1.69 -1.91
N LEU A 63 6.99 -0.59 -2.16
CA LEU A 63 7.64 0.18 -1.10
C LEU A 63 6.62 0.81 -0.13
N LYS A 64 5.45 1.25 -0.64
CA LYS A 64 4.38 1.77 0.22
C LYS A 64 3.65 0.72 1.06
N ILE A 65 3.78 -0.56 0.73
CA ILE A 65 3.32 -1.68 1.57
C ILE A 65 4.30 -1.93 2.73
N ASP A 66 5.61 -1.71 2.51
CA ASP A 66 6.65 -1.87 3.54
C ASP A 66 6.74 -0.65 4.50
N GLU A 67 6.33 0.54 4.03
CA GLU A 67 6.29 1.77 4.84
C GLU A 67 5.11 1.87 5.83
N VAL A 68 4.08 1.02 5.72
CA VAL A 68 2.78 1.11 6.46
C VAL A 68 2.64 0.02 7.53
#